data_AF-A0AAE6TUY8-F1
#
_entry.id   AF-A0AAE6TUY8-F1
#
_cell.length_a   1.000
_cell.length_b   1.000
_cell.length_c   1.000
_cell.angle_alpha   90.00
_cell.angle_beta   90.00
_cell.angle_gamma   90.00
#
_symmetry.space_group_name_H-M   'P 1'
#
loop_
_entity.id
_entity.type
_entity.pdbx_description
1 polymer ?
#
loop_
_entity_poly.entity_id
_entity_poly.type
_entity_poly.pdbx_seq_one_letter_code
_entity_poly.pdbx_strand_id
1 'polypeptide(L)'
;MMEMVERTESLAQTGTGAMPTTGSATYDGYAFVEMNMTGGSVDVGDPGYEAAIGKIALNANFANSSVSGQIHEVGVEDGPTLTGSLPITGGSISGSGMSGRAAGTLGGGDRGDIGLDLVLDGTFRGSNAEVVRGNITGTVEYDGATGTVFGDSGFVAER
;
A
#
# COMPACT_ATOMS: atom_id res chain seq x y z
N MET A 1 14.25 1.80 -2.39
CA MET A 1 13.28 1.12 -1.50
C MET A 1 13.96 0.53 -0.28
N MET A 2 14.94 -0.38 -0.44
CA MET A 2 15.62 -1.07 0.67
C MET A 2 16.17 -0.12 1.76
N GLU A 3 16.84 0.97 1.39
CA GLU A 3 17.36 1.97 2.34
C GLU A 3 16.25 2.67 3.16
N MET A 4 15.09 2.94 2.56
CA MET A 4 13.95 3.56 3.24
C MET A 4 13.29 2.57 4.21
N VAL A 5 13.13 1.31 3.78
CA VAL A 5 12.57 0.25 4.64
C VAL A 5 13.47 0.05 5.86
N GLU A 6 14.77 -0.17 5.67
CA GLU A 6 15.72 -0.39 6.76
C GLU A 6 15.76 0.79 7.74
N ARG A 7 15.82 2.02 7.23
CA ARG A 7 15.83 3.23 8.07
C ARG A 7 14.55 3.34 8.90
N THR A 8 13.39 3.11 8.28
CA THR A 8 12.10 3.28 8.95
C THR A 8 11.76 2.15 9.92
N GLU A 9 12.27 0.94 9.70
CA GLU A 9 12.14 -0.18 10.63
C GLU A 9 12.84 0.09 11.96
N SER A 10 13.95 0.85 11.93
CA SER A 10 14.66 1.26 13.14
C SER A 10 13.90 2.27 14.00
N LEU A 11 12.86 2.92 13.44
CA LEU A 11 12.05 3.88 14.18
C LEU A 11 11.07 3.16 15.09
N ALA A 12 11.04 3.59 16.35
CA ALA A 12 10.01 3.17 17.29
C ALA A 12 8.62 3.63 16.81
N GLN A 13 7.60 2.83 17.13
CA GLN A 13 6.20 3.24 17.01
C GLN A 13 5.97 4.55 17.77
N THR A 14 5.25 5.48 17.16
CA THR A 14 4.86 6.72 17.82
C THR A 14 3.95 6.38 19.00
N GLY A 15 4.33 6.80 20.20
CA GLY A 15 3.47 6.60 21.37
C GLY A 15 2.11 7.28 21.15
N THR A 16 1.02 6.66 21.60
CA THR A 16 -0.35 7.19 21.38
C THR A 16 -0.53 8.61 21.91
N GLY A 17 0.11 8.97 23.03
CA GLY A 17 0.11 10.33 23.57
C GLY A 17 0.99 11.33 22.83
N ALA A 18 1.86 10.85 21.93
CA ALA A 18 2.72 11.67 21.06
C ALA A 18 2.18 11.79 19.62
N MET A 19 1.06 11.11 19.31
CA MET A 19 0.38 11.28 18.03
C MET A 19 -0.17 12.71 17.92
N PRO A 20 -0.04 13.35 16.74
CA PRO A 20 -0.75 14.61 16.51
C PRO A 20 -2.25 14.42 16.68
N THR A 21 -2.93 15.42 17.23
CA THR A 21 -4.39 15.45 17.42
C THR A 21 -5.06 16.56 16.63
N THR A 22 -4.27 17.36 15.90
CA THR A 22 -4.74 18.47 15.07
C THR A 22 -3.89 18.57 13.80
N GLY A 23 -4.41 19.25 12.79
CA GLY A 23 -3.72 19.46 11.52
C GLY A 23 -3.70 18.21 10.62
N SER A 24 -2.90 18.31 9.56
CA SER A 24 -2.72 17.26 8.56
C SER A 24 -1.26 17.15 8.14
N ALA A 25 -0.86 15.98 7.69
CA ALA A 25 0.43 15.73 7.05
C ALA A 25 0.27 14.92 5.77
N THR A 26 1.13 15.19 4.81
CA THR A 26 1.27 14.40 3.58
C THR A 26 2.44 13.45 3.76
N TYR A 27 2.32 12.23 3.23
CA TYR A 27 3.39 11.24 3.23
C TYR A 27 3.54 10.68 1.82
N ASP A 28 4.77 10.57 1.35
CA ASP A 28 5.12 10.00 0.07
C ASP A 28 6.04 8.79 0.28
N GLY A 29 5.89 7.77 -0.55
CA GLY A 29 6.72 6.58 -0.46
C GLY A 29 6.38 5.52 -1.49
N TYR A 30 6.52 4.26 -1.09
CA TYR A 30 6.32 3.11 -1.98
C TYR A 30 5.40 2.06 -1.36
N ALA A 31 4.66 1.39 -2.24
CA ALA A 31 3.90 0.17 -1.95
C ALA A 31 4.48 -0.97 -2.78
N PHE A 32 4.67 -2.13 -2.15
CA PHE A 32 5.07 -3.37 -2.79
C PHE A 32 3.92 -4.38 -2.65
N VAL A 33 3.55 -5.03 -3.74
CA VAL A 33 2.40 -5.93 -3.82
C VAL A 33 2.79 -7.19 -4.57
N GLU A 34 2.66 -8.33 -3.91
CA GLU A 34 2.82 -9.67 -4.48
C GLU A 34 1.44 -10.24 -4.77
N MET A 35 1.24 -10.66 -6.02
CA MET A 35 -0.06 -11.00 -6.58
C MET A 35 -0.06 -12.40 -7.14
N ASN A 36 -1.13 -13.13 -6.85
CA ASN A 36 -1.45 -14.39 -7.52
C ASN A 36 -2.52 -14.12 -8.58
N MET A 37 -2.15 -14.30 -9.84
CA MET A 37 -2.96 -13.92 -11.00
C MET A 37 -3.87 -15.04 -11.52
N THR A 38 -3.89 -16.22 -10.88
CA THR A 38 -4.50 -17.45 -11.45
C THR A 38 -5.71 -17.96 -10.68
N GLY A 39 -5.95 -17.44 -9.47
CA GLY A 39 -7.01 -17.90 -8.56
C GLY A 39 -6.81 -19.28 -7.92
N GLY A 40 -5.74 -20.00 -8.29
CA GLY A 40 -5.28 -21.23 -7.61
C GLY A 40 -4.14 -20.95 -6.62
N SER A 41 -3.58 -21.94 -5.94
CA SER A 41 -2.34 -21.74 -5.18
C SER A 41 -1.15 -21.51 -6.13
N VAL A 42 -0.35 -20.49 -5.86
CA VAL A 42 0.87 -20.17 -6.62
C VAL A 42 1.98 -19.86 -5.62
N ASP A 43 3.13 -20.51 -5.78
CA ASP A 43 4.34 -20.21 -4.99
C ASP A 43 5.12 -19.04 -5.62
N VAL A 44 5.91 -18.35 -4.81
CA VAL A 44 6.73 -17.21 -5.28
C VAL A 44 7.70 -17.68 -6.37
N GLY A 45 7.67 -17.00 -7.52
CA GLY A 45 8.51 -17.30 -8.69
C GLY A 45 7.93 -18.32 -9.67
N ASP A 46 6.79 -18.93 -9.37
CA ASP A 46 6.09 -19.82 -10.30
C ASP A 46 5.22 -19.04 -11.31
N PRO A 47 4.91 -19.61 -12.49
CA PRO A 47 4.00 -18.98 -13.44
C PRO A 47 2.64 -18.63 -12.80
N GLY A 48 2.23 -17.37 -12.94
CA GLY A 48 1.03 -16.84 -12.29
C GLY A 48 1.31 -15.99 -11.04
N TYR A 49 2.57 -15.98 -10.58
CA TYR A 49 3.07 -15.02 -9.61
C TYR A 49 3.46 -13.72 -10.32
N GLU A 50 3.17 -12.58 -9.72
CA GLU A 50 3.63 -11.28 -10.19
C GLU A 50 3.93 -10.37 -8.99
N ALA A 51 4.95 -9.54 -9.10
CA ALA A 51 5.29 -8.54 -8.09
C ALA A 51 5.22 -7.13 -8.69
N ALA A 52 4.68 -6.19 -7.92
CA ALA A 52 4.51 -4.82 -8.35
C ALA A 52 4.99 -3.82 -7.31
N ILE A 53 5.58 -2.73 -7.79
CA ILE A 53 6.00 -1.58 -6.99
C ILE A 53 5.26 -0.35 -7.49
N GLY A 54 4.50 0.29 -6.59
CA GLY A 54 3.85 1.57 -6.84
C GLY A 54 4.41 2.67 -5.95
N LYS A 55 4.19 3.92 -6.34
CA LYS A 55 4.29 5.06 -5.43
C LYS A 55 3.01 5.16 -4.61
N ILE A 56 3.15 5.46 -3.32
CA ILE A 56 2.01 5.75 -2.44
C ILE A 56 2.11 7.19 -1.96
N ALA A 57 1.00 7.92 -2.07
CA ALA A 57 0.85 9.27 -1.55
C ALA A 57 -0.34 9.26 -0.59
N LEU A 58 -0.11 9.62 0.67
CA LEU A 58 -1.10 9.64 1.74
C LEU A 58 -1.29 11.05 2.28
N ASN A 59 -2.51 11.37 2.66
CA ASN A 59 -2.84 12.52 3.49
C ASN A 59 -3.50 12.03 4.77
N ALA A 60 -2.80 12.20 5.89
CA ALA A 60 -3.32 11.93 7.22
C ALA A 60 -3.88 13.23 7.82
N ASN A 61 -5.16 13.23 8.19
CA ASN A 61 -5.79 14.32 8.90
C ASN A 61 -6.02 13.88 10.35
N PHE A 62 -5.20 14.43 11.24
CA PHE A 62 -5.19 14.09 12.65
C PHE A 62 -6.34 14.73 13.43
N ALA A 63 -6.91 15.82 12.91
CA ALA A 63 -8.03 16.50 13.56
C ALA A 63 -9.34 15.69 13.49
N ASN A 64 -9.52 14.88 12.44
CA ASN A 64 -10.70 14.04 12.25
C ASN A 64 -10.38 12.54 12.18
N SER A 65 -9.14 12.16 12.52
CA SER A 65 -8.65 10.78 12.51
C SER A 65 -8.90 10.04 11.19
N SER A 66 -8.67 10.70 10.04
CA SER A 66 -8.89 10.13 8.72
C SER A 66 -7.62 10.06 7.88
N VAL A 67 -7.59 9.10 6.95
CA VAL A 67 -6.54 8.97 5.94
C VAL A 67 -7.16 8.84 4.56
N SER A 68 -6.58 9.56 3.61
CA SER A 68 -6.91 9.47 2.18
C SER A 68 -5.61 9.41 1.38
N GLY A 69 -5.69 9.10 0.08
CA GLY A 69 -4.49 9.05 -0.75
C GLY A 69 -4.69 8.24 -2.01
N GLN A 70 -3.59 7.76 -2.57
CA GLN A 70 -3.59 6.88 -3.73
C GLN A 70 -2.30 6.08 -3.84
N ILE A 71 -2.39 4.93 -4.51
CA ILE A 71 -1.24 4.20 -5.07
C ILE A 71 -1.23 4.46 -6.58
N HIS A 72 -0.09 4.84 -7.15
CA HIS A 72 0.03 5.19 -8.57
C HIS A 72 1.42 4.84 -9.12
N GLU A 73 1.61 4.99 -10.44
CA GLU A 73 2.87 4.63 -11.12
C GLU A 73 3.31 3.20 -10.78
N VAL A 74 2.38 2.25 -10.91
CA VAL A 74 2.60 0.85 -10.51
C VAL A 74 3.39 0.13 -11.60
N GLY A 75 4.67 -0.15 -11.37
CA GLY A 75 5.50 -1.00 -12.21
C GLY A 75 5.41 -2.45 -11.78
N VAL A 76 5.24 -3.36 -12.74
CA VAL A 76 5.36 -4.82 -12.52
C VAL A 76 6.77 -5.26 -12.87
N GLU A 77 7.32 -6.23 -12.15
CA GLU A 77 8.75 -6.60 -12.20
C GLU A 77 9.22 -6.93 -13.62
N ASP A 78 8.44 -7.74 -14.35
CA ASP A 78 8.77 -8.17 -15.71
C ASP A 78 7.94 -7.46 -16.81
N GLY A 79 7.48 -6.23 -16.58
CA GLY A 79 6.55 -5.59 -17.51
C GLY A 79 6.44 -4.06 -17.46
N PRO A 80 5.41 -3.51 -18.14
CA PRO A 80 5.22 -2.08 -18.23
C PRO A 80 4.73 -1.49 -16.91
N THR A 81 4.89 -0.18 -16.75
CA THR A 81 4.12 0.56 -15.75
C THR A 81 2.63 0.51 -16.12
N LEU A 82 1.81 0.01 -15.20
CA LEU A 82 0.37 -0.01 -15.33
C LEU A 82 -0.17 1.42 -15.29
N THR A 83 -1.19 1.67 -16.10
CA THR A 83 -1.86 2.97 -16.19
C THR A 83 -2.97 3.09 -15.15
N GLY A 84 -3.20 4.31 -14.67
CA GLY A 84 -4.21 4.60 -13.65
C GLY A 84 -3.63 4.72 -12.24
N SER A 85 -4.53 4.66 -11.25
CA SER A 85 -4.22 4.80 -9.83
C SER A 85 -5.28 4.10 -8.99
N LEU A 86 -4.90 3.61 -7.81
CA LEU A 86 -5.81 3.06 -6.82
C LEU A 86 -6.09 4.11 -5.74
N PRO A 87 -7.27 4.76 -5.74
CA PRO A 87 -7.63 5.70 -4.70
C PRO A 87 -7.76 4.99 -3.35
N ILE A 88 -7.18 5.58 -2.31
CA ILE A 88 -7.30 5.13 -0.92
C ILE A 88 -8.48 5.86 -0.29
N THR A 89 -9.47 5.08 0.13
CA THR A 89 -10.73 5.58 0.71
C THR A 89 -11.03 4.89 2.04
N GLY A 90 -11.92 5.51 2.82
CA GLY A 90 -12.36 4.97 4.12
C GLY A 90 -11.23 4.83 5.15
N GLY A 91 -10.12 5.54 4.98
CA GLY A 91 -8.97 5.41 5.85
C GLY A 91 -9.19 6.07 7.21
N SER A 92 -8.66 5.46 8.26
CA SER A 92 -8.85 5.90 9.64
C SER A 92 -7.56 5.84 10.45
N ILE A 93 -7.48 6.68 11.49
CA ILE A 93 -6.39 6.70 12.47
C ILE A 93 -6.96 6.28 13.83
N SER A 94 -6.34 5.29 14.46
CA SER A 94 -6.74 4.83 15.80
C SER A 94 -5.51 4.60 16.67
N GLY A 95 -5.33 5.43 17.70
CA GLY A 95 -4.06 5.49 18.42
C GLY A 95 -2.94 5.86 17.45
N SER A 96 -1.93 5.01 17.33
CA SER A 96 -0.87 5.12 16.32
C SER A 96 -1.10 4.24 15.08
N GLY A 97 -2.22 3.53 15.01
CA GLY A 97 -2.58 2.69 13.87
C GLY A 97 -3.23 3.49 12.75
N MET A 98 -3.09 2.98 11.54
CA MET A 98 -3.72 3.45 10.32
C MET A 98 -4.41 2.26 9.64
N SER A 99 -5.62 2.47 9.13
CA SER A 99 -6.26 1.53 8.21
C SER A 99 -6.75 2.25 6.97
N GLY A 100 -6.94 1.53 5.87
CA GLY A 100 -7.53 2.06 4.64
C GLY A 100 -7.81 0.99 3.60
N ARG A 101 -8.54 1.35 2.55
CA ARG A 101 -8.82 0.47 1.41
C ARG A 101 -8.46 1.15 0.11
N ALA A 102 -7.65 0.50 -0.71
CA ALA A 102 -7.29 0.96 -2.05
C ALA A 102 -7.91 0.01 -3.08
N ALA A 103 -8.84 0.50 -3.88
CA ALA A 103 -9.51 -0.34 -4.87
C ALA A 103 -9.66 0.36 -6.20
N GLY A 104 -9.54 -0.40 -7.29
CA GLY A 104 -9.65 0.12 -8.64
C GLY A 104 -9.08 -0.84 -9.68
N THR A 105 -9.09 -0.39 -10.94
CA THR A 105 -8.53 -1.15 -12.06
C THR A 105 -7.34 -0.40 -12.62
N LEU A 106 -6.23 -1.10 -12.79
CA LEU A 106 -5.03 -0.60 -13.45
C LEU A 106 -4.95 -1.18 -14.86
N GLY A 107 -4.73 -0.34 -15.86
CA GLY A 107 -4.64 -0.77 -17.25
C GLY A 107 -3.25 -1.30 -17.59
N GLY A 108 -3.14 -2.59 -17.93
CA GLY A 108 -1.88 -3.25 -18.29
C GLY A 108 -1.55 -3.25 -19.78
N GLY A 109 -2.34 -2.56 -20.61
CA GLY A 109 -2.16 -2.54 -22.07
C GLY A 109 -2.38 -3.92 -22.67
N ASP A 110 -1.37 -4.45 -23.38
CA ASP A 110 -1.44 -5.78 -24.02
C ASP A 110 -1.53 -6.93 -23.01
N ARG A 111 -1.21 -6.69 -21.73
CA ARG A 111 -1.42 -7.66 -20.64
C ARG A 111 -2.88 -7.73 -20.17
N GLY A 112 -3.72 -6.76 -20.54
CA GLY A 112 -5.08 -6.64 -20.01
C GLY A 112 -5.14 -5.88 -18.69
N ASP A 113 -6.37 -5.66 -18.22
CA ASP A 113 -6.66 -4.88 -17.03
C ASP A 113 -6.49 -5.73 -15.75
N ILE A 114 -6.00 -5.10 -14.69
CA ILE A 114 -5.79 -5.72 -13.38
C ILE A 114 -6.69 -5.02 -12.38
N GLY A 115 -7.70 -5.72 -11.87
CA GLY A 115 -8.54 -5.26 -10.78
C GLY A 115 -7.86 -5.52 -9.44
N LEU A 116 -7.82 -4.52 -8.56
CA LEU A 116 -7.24 -4.65 -7.23
C LEU A 116 -8.24 -4.17 -6.18
N ASP A 117 -8.29 -4.93 -5.09
CA ASP A 117 -9.00 -4.57 -3.87
C ASP A 117 -8.11 -4.85 -2.67
N LEU A 118 -7.49 -3.79 -2.17
CA LEU A 118 -6.42 -3.85 -1.18
C LEU A 118 -6.87 -3.29 0.16
N VAL A 119 -6.49 -3.96 1.23
CA VAL A 119 -6.60 -3.51 2.62
C VAL A 119 -5.21 -3.10 3.09
N LEU A 120 -5.11 -1.86 3.57
CA LEU A 120 -3.90 -1.28 4.15
C LEU A 120 -4.07 -1.28 5.67
N ASP A 121 -3.09 -1.87 6.37
CA ASP A 121 -2.98 -1.82 7.83
C ASP A 121 -1.57 -1.34 8.18
N GLY A 122 -1.48 -0.17 8.80
CA GLY A 122 -0.21 0.49 9.07
C GLY A 122 -0.09 1.06 10.48
N THR A 123 1.10 1.51 10.80
CA THR A 123 1.44 2.12 12.08
C THR A 123 2.34 3.32 11.87
N PHE A 124 2.00 4.42 12.55
CA PHE A 124 2.81 5.63 12.62
C PHE A 124 4.03 5.41 13.51
N ARG A 125 5.19 5.89 13.03
CA ARG A 125 6.51 5.74 13.66
C ARG A 125 7.24 7.08 13.75
N GLY A 126 8.23 7.13 14.63
CA GLY A 126 9.02 8.34 14.91
C GLY A 126 8.40 9.22 15.99
N SER A 127 9.05 10.33 16.32
CA SER A 127 8.69 11.15 17.49
C SER A 127 7.39 11.93 17.33
N ASN A 128 6.87 12.06 16.10
CA ASN A 128 5.68 12.84 15.80
C ASN A 128 4.99 12.33 14.53
N ALA A 129 4.79 11.01 14.44
CA ALA A 129 4.22 10.34 13.27
C ALA A 129 4.96 10.74 11.97
N GLU A 130 6.28 10.62 11.94
CA GLU A 130 7.12 11.03 10.80
C GLU A 130 7.00 10.07 9.62
N VAL A 131 6.66 8.82 9.93
CA VAL A 131 6.59 7.72 8.98
C VAL A 131 5.33 6.93 9.24
N VAL A 132 4.74 6.37 8.20
CA VAL A 132 3.75 5.31 8.29
C VAL A 132 4.25 4.09 7.50
N ARG A 133 4.23 2.91 8.12
CA ARG A 133 4.58 1.64 7.49
C ARG A 133 3.51 0.62 7.82
N GLY A 134 3.20 -0.25 6.87
CA GLY A 134 2.16 -1.24 7.04
C GLY A 134 2.26 -2.42 6.10
N ASN A 135 1.31 -3.34 6.27
CA ASN A 135 1.11 -4.48 5.41
C ASN A 135 -0.02 -4.18 4.43
N ILE A 136 0.03 -4.84 3.27
CA ILE A 136 -1.03 -4.83 2.27
C ILE A 136 -1.54 -6.26 2.13
N THR A 137 -2.84 -6.43 2.18
CA THR A 137 -3.52 -7.70 1.86
C THR A 137 -4.68 -7.40 0.93
N GLY A 138 -5.31 -8.43 0.36
CA GLY A 138 -6.49 -8.22 -0.48
C GLY A 138 -6.62 -9.22 -1.60
N THR A 139 -7.30 -8.80 -2.66
CA THR A 139 -7.56 -9.62 -3.84
C THR A 139 -7.12 -8.92 -5.12
N VAL A 140 -6.81 -9.74 -6.11
CA VAL A 140 -6.50 -9.32 -7.47
C VAL A 140 -7.45 -10.04 -8.43
N GLU A 141 -7.97 -9.32 -9.41
CA GLU A 141 -8.79 -9.84 -10.50
C GLU A 141 -8.02 -9.67 -11.81
N TYR A 142 -7.82 -10.77 -12.54
CA TYR A 142 -7.09 -10.78 -13.80
C TYR A 142 -7.63 -11.88 -14.71
N ASP A 143 -7.92 -11.54 -15.96
CA ASP A 143 -8.46 -12.46 -16.99
C ASP A 143 -9.66 -13.31 -16.48
N GLY A 144 -10.52 -12.71 -15.67
CA GLY A 144 -11.70 -13.36 -15.08
C GLY A 144 -11.41 -14.30 -13.90
N ALA A 145 -10.15 -14.45 -13.49
CA ALA A 145 -9.76 -15.15 -12.27
C ALA A 145 -9.62 -14.17 -11.10
N THR A 146 -9.99 -14.62 -9.89
CA THR A 146 -9.75 -13.89 -8.65
C THR A 146 -8.69 -14.61 -7.84
N GLY A 147 -7.56 -13.95 -7.60
CA GLY A 147 -6.53 -14.41 -6.69
C GLY A 147 -6.34 -13.47 -5.51
N THR A 148 -5.23 -13.65 -4.81
CA THR A 148 -4.93 -12.99 -3.53
C THR A 148 -3.68 -12.14 -3.62
N VAL A 149 -3.64 -11.10 -2.80
CA VAL A 149 -2.41 -10.39 -2.42
C VAL A 149 -1.88 -11.00 -1.12
N PHE A 150 -0.60 -11.37 -1.11
CA PHE A 150 -0.01 -12.19 -0.04
C PHE A 150 1.46 -11.85 0.23
N GLY A 151 2.12 -12.69 1.03
CA GLY A 151 3.55 -12.63 1.29
C GLY A 151 3.98 -11.38 2.04
N ASP A 152 5.02 -10.72 1.54
CA ASP A 152 5.67 -9.54 2.14
C ASP A 152 5.07 -8.22 1.61
N SER A 153 3.90 -8.28 0.99
CA SER A 153 3.15 -7.10 0.52
C SER A 153 2.99 -6.05 1.62
N GLY A 154 3.37 -4.82 1.31
CA GLY A 154 3.46 -3.76 2.32
C GLY A 154 3.69 -2.38 1.73
N PHE A 155 3.72 -1.39 2.61
CA PHE A 155 4.03 -0.01 2.22
C PHE A 155 4.83 0.71 3.30
N VAL A 156 5.52 1.75 2.86
CA VAL A 156 6.20 2.70 3.73
C VAL A 156 6.14 4.09 3.07
N ALA A 157 5.77 5.09 3.85
CA ALA A 157 5.67 6.49 3.43
C ALA A 157 6.15 7.44 4.52
N GLU A 158 6.81 8.51 4.12
CA GLU A 158 7.42 9.51 5.00
C GLU A 158 6.94 10.92 4.63
N ARG A 159 6.90 11.81 5.61
CA ARG A 159 6.48 13.21 5.42
C ARG A 159 7.63 14.18 5.17
#